data_AF-A0A353V7K3-F1
#
_entry.id   AF-A0A353V7K3-F1
#
_cell.length_a   1.000
_cell.length_b   1.000
_cell.length_c   1.000
_cell.angle_alpha   90.00
_cell.angle_beta   90.00
_cell.angle_gamma   90.00
#
_symmetry.space_group_name_H-M   'P 1'
#
loop_
_entity.id
_entity.type
_entity.pdbx_description
1 polymer ?
#
loop_
_entity_poly.entity_id
_entity_poly.type
_entity_poly.pdbx_seq_one_letter_code
_entity_poly.pdbx_strand_id
1 'polypeptide(L)'
;QRQAVPLLQPEAPLVGTGMEHVVARDSGAVVAAKRPGVVEYVSADRVVVRAESRSKKTDPVQDLPLDIYNLTKYRRSNQNTCINQKPIVRKGQRVQAGDVVADGPGTDQGELALGRNVLVAFMPWGGYNFEDAILVSERLVKDDRFTSIHIEEFEIQARDTKLGKEEVTRDIPNVSEEALKDLDESGIVRIGAKVKPADILVGKITPKGETQLTPEEKLLRAIFGEKAGDVRDTSLTVPPGIEGTVVDVKVFSRRGVDKDERAKSIEEEEIGRLEKDYQDEIAMVEMERDQKLKNILVGKTVLQDLFDPTNKTKRVTKKGDRIAREDLENFSWNELKKVKIKEDDGLAQTIRKIEELAEEQISIYDSMLEDRIGRLRRGDDLPPGVIKMVKVYVAVKRKLSVGDKMAGRHGNKGVVSKILPMEDMPYLPDGTPVEIVLNPLGVPSRMNVGQILETHLGWAARALGLWVASPVFDGATEEEIKEHLKQAALPTSGKTGLYDGRTGKRFHQEVTVGQIYILKLAHLVDDKMHARSIGPYSLVTQQPLGGKAQFGG
;
A
#
# COMPACT_ATOMS: atom_id res chain seq x y z
N GLN A 1 16.57 7.81 9.44
CA GLN A 1 15.44 8.20 8.58
C GLN A 1 15.26 7.28 7.37
N ARG A 2 16.25 7.09 6.47
CA ARG A 2 16.14 6.19 5.28
C ARG A 2 15.77 4.72 5.55
N GLN A 3 15.95 4.24 6.77
CA GLN A 3 15.63 2.87 7.19
C GLN A 3 14.25 2.77 7.87
N ALA A 4 13.47 3.85 7.87
CA ALA A 4 12.13 3.85 8.45
C ALA A 4 11.18 3.03 7.56
N VAL A 5 10.37 2.17 8.18
CA VAL A 5 9.38 1.36 7.47
C VAL A 5 8.08 2.16 7.38
N PRO A 6 7.40 2.19 6.22
CA PRO A 6 6.07 2.77 6.11
C PRO A 6 5.08 2.13 7.08
N LEU A 7 4.44 2.96 7.90
CA LEU A 7 3.44 2.53 8.87
C LEU A 7 2.09 2.34 8.19
N LEU A 8 1.22 1.50 8.78
CA LEU A 8 -0.16 1.29 8.33
C LEU A 8 -0.95 2.60 8.27
N GLN A 9 -0.72 3.43 9.28
CA GLN A 9 -1.24 4.78 9.39
C GLN A 9 -0.04 5.70 9.70
N PRO A 10 0.58 6.34 8.71
CA PRO A 10 1.58 7.37 8.98
C PRO A 10 0.91 8.62 9.60
N GLU A 11 1.73 9.52 10.13
CA GLU A 11 1.28 10.83 10.62
C GLU A 11 2.34 11.88 10.25
N ALA A 12 1.92 13.02 9.70
CA ALA A 12 2.82 14.12 9.40
C ALA A 12 3.51 14.64 10.69
N PRO A 13 4.81 15.01 10.63
CA PRO A 13 5.50 15.52 11.81
C PRO A 13 4.90 16.86 12.26
N LEU A 14 4.61 17.00 13.56
CA LEU A 14 4.15 18.29 14.11
C LEU A 14 5.22 19.38 13.99
N VAL A 15 6.49 18.97 14.08
CA VAL A 15 7.66 19.83 13.90
C VAL A 15 8.39 19.37 12.65
N GLY A 16 8.07 19.96 11.51
CA GLY A 16 8.73 19.72 10.22
C GLY A 16 9.86 20.71 9.95
N THR A 17 10.41 20.64 8.75
CA THR A 17 11.37 21.60 8.20
C THR A 17 10.79 22.39 7.02
N GLY A 18 9.63 21.98 6.51
CA GLY A 18 9.05 22.46 5.25
C GLY A 18 9.54 21.67 4.03
N MET A 19 10.57 20.82 4.18
CA MET A 19 11.04 19.96 3.10
C MET A 19 10.16 18.73 2.88
N GLU A 20 9.30 18.39 3.85
CA GLU A 20 8.47 17.19 3.84
C GLU A 20 7.57 17.13 2.60
N HIS A 21 6.91 18.25 2.26
CA HIS A 21 6.08 18.37 1.07
C HIS A 21 6.89 18.25 -0.24
N VAL A 22 8.07 18.88 -0.28
CA VAL A 22 8.95 18.85 -1.46
C VAL A 22 9.45 17.42 -1.74
N VAL A 23 9.91 16.73 -0.69
CA VAL A 23 10.40 15.35 -0.80
C VAL A 23 9.27 14.39 -1.18
N ALA A 24 8.09 14.53 -0.59
CA ALA A 24 6.95 13.70 -0.93
C ALA A 24 6.57 13.83 -2.41
N ARG A 25 6.44 15.07 -2.91
CA ARG A 25 6.09 15.37 -4.30
C ARG A 25 7.16 14.90 -5.29
N ASP A 26 8.42 15.25 -5.06
CA ASP A 26 9.49 15.01 -6.02
C ASP A 26 9.97 13.53 -6.02
N SER A 27 9.61 12.75 -4.99
CA SER A 27 9.90 11.30 -4.94
C SER A 27 9.07 10.45 -5.90
N GLY A 28 7.94 10.96 -6.40
CA GLY A 28 6.96 10.19 -7.18
C GLY A 28 6.17 9.15 -6.37
N ALA A 29 6.30 9.15 -5.04
CA ALA A 29 5.50 8.27 -4.16
C ALA A 29 4.02 8.69 -4.12
N VAL A 30 3.79 10.01 -4.13
CA VAL A 30 2.44 10.61 -4.20
C VAL A 30 2.01 10.80 -5.65
N VAL A 31 0.69 10.85 -5.85
CA VAL A 31 0.12 11.15 -7.16
C VAL A 31 -0.23 12.63 -7.19
N ALA A 32 0.44 13.40 -8.05
CA ALA A 32 0.19 14.83 -8.23
C ALA A 32 -0.69 15.10 -9.46
N ALA A 33 -1.55 16.12 -9.37
CA ALA A 33 -2.36 16.59 -10.48
C ALA A 33 -1.48 17.22 -11.56
N LYS A 34 -1.61 16.75 -12.81
CA LYS A 34 -0.88 17.29 -13.97
C LYS A 34 -1.40 18.66 -14.38
N ARG A 35 -2.71 18.87 -14.29
CA ARG A 35 -3.42 20.08 -14.75
C ARG A 35 -4.39 20.57 -13.69
N PRO A 36 -4.66 21.89 -13.62
CA PRO A 36 -5.70 22.40 -12.74
C PRO A 36 -7.07 21.86 -13.20
N GLY A 37 -7.96 21.55 -12.26
CA GLY A 37 -9.23 20.91 -12.58
C GLY A 37 -10.16 20.73 -11.38
N VAL A 38 -11.31 20.11 -11.64
CA VAL A 38 -12.28 19.71 -10.62
C VAL A 38 -12.34 18.19 -10.56
N VAL A 39 -12.22 17.63 -9.36
CA VAL A 39 -12.30 16.18 -9.14
C VAL A 39 -13.73 15.71 -9.42
N GLU A 40 -13.90 14.84 -10.39
CA GLU A 40 -15.22 14.35 -10.83
C GLU A 40 -15.57 13.01 -10.18
N TYR A 41 -14.57 12.14 -10.03
CA TYR A 41 -14.73 10.82 -9.46
C TYR A 41 -13.54 10.47 -8.56
N VAL A 42 -13.83 9.85 -7.43
CA VAL A 42 -12.83 9.36 -6.47
C VAL A 42 -13.25 7.96 -6.02
N SER A 43 -12.37 7.00 -6.23
CA SER A 43 -12.44 5.68 -5.60
C SER A 43 -11.11 5.34 -4.93
N ALA A 44 -11.06 4.22 -4.22
CA ALA A 44 -9.83 3.73 -3.63
C ALA A 44 -8.75 3.38 -4.67
N ASP A 45 -9.14 3.13 -5.92
CA ASP A 45 -8.30 2.58 -6.98
C ASP A 45 -8.00 3.59 -8.09
N ARG A 46 -8.87 4.59 -8.29
CA ARG A 46 -8.66 5.63 -9.29
C ARG A 46 -9.25 6.98 -8.88
N VAL A 47 -8.65 8.05 -9.40
CA VAL A 47 -9.17 9.42 -9.30
C VAL A 47 -9.27 10.01 -10.69
N VAL A 48 -10.40 10.66 -11.00
CA VAL A 48 -10.64 11.33 -12.27
C VAL A 48 -10.80 12.82 -12.02
N VAL A 49 -9.96 13.61 -12.69
CA VAL A 49 -9.95 15.08 -12.57
C VAL A 49 -10.34 15.67 -13.91
N ARG A 50 -11.38 16.50 -13.91
CA ARG A 50 -11.77 17.30 -15.06
C ARG A 50 -10.89 18.53 -15.16
N ALA A 51 -9.94 18.53 -16.09
CA ALA A 51 -9.03 19.63 -16.34
C ALA A 51 -9.78 20.89 -16.81
N GLU A 52 -9.43 22.03 -16.21
CA GLU A 52 -9.83 23.36 -16.66
C GLU A 52 -8.82 23.83 -17.72
N SER A 53 -9.24 23.92 -18.99
CA SER A 53 -8.35 24.46 -20.03
C SER A 53 -8.07 25.94 -19.76
N ARG A 54 -6.80 26.29 -19.53
CA ARG A 54 -6.34 27.68 -19.31
C ARG A 54 -6.07 28.45 -20.60
N SER A 55 -6.01 27.80 -21.76
CA SER A 55 -5.56 28.45 -22.98
C SER A 55 -6.73 28.82 -23.89
N LYS A 56 -7.04 30.12 -23.95
CA LYS A 56 -7.90 30.72 -24.99
C LYS A 56 -7.29 30.64 -26.42
N LYS A 57 -6.10 30.04 -26.58
CA LYS A 57 -5.33 30.00 -27.83
C LYS A 57 -5.17 28.61 -28.45
N THR A 58 -5.58 27.54 -27.77
CA THR A 58 -5.59 26.18 -28.34
C THR A 58 -6.98 25.83 -28.82
N ASP A 59 -7.04 25.19 -29.98
CA ASP A 59 -8.26 24.70 -30.62
C ASP A 59 -9.15 24.00 -29.57
N PRO A 60 -10.47 24.32 -29.47
CA PRO A 60 -11.42 23.69 -28.54
C PRO A 60 -11.59 22.16 -28.74
N VAL A 61 -10.84 21.60 -29.69
CA VAL A 61 -10.92 20.25 -30.19
C VAL A 61 -9.72 19.40 -29.71
N GLN A 62 -8.60 20.00 -29.29
CA GLN A 62 -7.34 19.27 -29.05
C GLN A 62 -7.06 18.85 -27.60
N ASP A 63 -7.63 19.51 -26.59
CA ASP A 63 -7.34 19.15 -25.19
C ASP A 63 -8.35 18.13 -24.65
N LEU A 64 -7.83 17.00 -24.16
CA LEU A 64 -8.56 16.07 -23.28
C LEU A 64 -8.94 16.83 -21.99
N PRO A 65 -10.22 17.01 -21.64
CA PRO A 65 -10.65 17.66 -20.43
C PRO A 65 -10.64 16.72 -19.22
N LEU A 66 -10.25 15.45 -19.33
CA LEU A 66 -10.22 14.50 -18.21
C LEU A 66 -8.83 13.90 -18.05
N ASP A 67 -8.30 13.93 -16.83
CA ASP A 67 -7.09 13.25 -16.39
C ASP A 67 -7.46 12.08 -15.47
N ILE A 68 -7.05 10.87 -15.84
CA ILE A 68 -7.28 9.65 -15.05
C ILE A 68 -5.99 9.28 -14.31
N TYR A 69 -6.11 9.08 -13.01
CA TYR A 69 -5.02 8.68 -12.12
C TYR A 69 -5.33 7.31 -11.50
N ASN A 70 -4.69 6.27 -12.01
CA ASN A 70 -4.79 4.92 -11.44
C ASN A 70 -3.82 4.79 -10.25
N LEU A 71 -4.37 4.40 -9.10
CA LEU A 71 -3.64 4.29 -7.83
C LEU A 71 -3.05 2.90 -7.66
N THR A 72 -1.81 2.83 -7.17
CA THR A 72 -1.16 1.56 -6.84
C THR A 72 -1.67 1.03 -5.50
N LYS A 73 -2.25 -0.18 -5.49
CA LYS A 73 -2.78 -0.82 -4.27
C LYS A 73 -1.92 -2.00 -3.84
N TYR A 74 -1.57 -2.04 -2.55
CA TYR A 74 -0.92 -3.16 -1.86
C TYR A 74 0.19 -3.88 -2.67
N ARG A 75 1.08 -3.11 -3.30
CA ARG A 75 2.18 -3.66 -4.10
C ARG A 75 3.40 -3.92 -3.23
N ARG A 76 4.10 -5.02 -3.47
CA ARG A 76 5.38 -5.33 -2.82
C ARG A 76 6.48 -4.34 -3.25
N SER A 77 7.27 -3.87 -2.29
CA SER A 77 8.52 -3.13 -2.53
C SER A 77 9.73 -4.07 -2.56
N ASN A 78 10.88 -3.56 -3.01
CA ASN A 78 12.14 -4.32 -3.01
C ASN A 78 12.61 -4.74 -1.59
N GLN A 79 12.17 -4.05 -0.55
CA GLN A 79 12.47 -4.37 0.85
C GLN A 79 11.33 -5.13 1.54
N ASN A 80 10.45 -5.77 0.76
CA ASN A 80 9.26 -6.48 1.23
C ASN A 80 8.26 -5.59 2.00
N THR A 81 8.36 -4.27 1.90
CA THR A 81 7.35 -3.36 2.49
C THR A 81 6.17 -3.17 1.54
N CYS A 82 5.08 -2.59 2.04
CA CYS A 82 3.89 -2.33 1.26
C CYS A 82 3.89 -0.92 0.62
N ILE A 83 3.71 -0.87 -0.70
CA ILE A 83 3.41 0.34 -1.46
C ILE A 83 1.89 0.39 -1.66
N ASN A 84 1.24 1.37 -1.05
CA ASN A 84 -0.19 1.57 -1.17
C ASN A 84 -0.49 3.06 -1.27
N GLN A 85 -1.23 3.44 -2.30
CA GLN A 85 -1.69 4.80 -2.51
C GLN A 85 -3.13 4.96 -2.02
N LYS A 86 -3.43 6.11 -1.42
CA LYS A 86 -4.75 6.45 -0.87
C LYS A 86 -5.18 7.82 -1.39
N PRO A 87 -6.37 7.95 -1.98
CA PRO A 87 -6.86 9.26 -2.42
C PRO A 87 -7.06 10.18 -1.20
N ILE A 88 -6.64 11.44 -1.33
CA ILE A 88 -6.87 12.47 -0.30
C ILE A 88 -7.93 13.50 -0.71
N VAL A 89 -8.18 13.61 -2.01
CA VAL A 89 -9.17 14.55 -2.56
C VAL A 89 -10.60 14.02 -2.44
N ARG A 90 -11.57 14.94 -2.45
CA ARG A 90 -13.00 14.64 -2.46
C ARG A 90 -13.64 15.00 -3.80
N LYS A 91 -14.73 14.31 -4.16
CA LYS A 91 -15.53 14.66 -5.33
C LYS A 91 -15.99 16.13 -5.25
N GLY A 92 -15.80 16.88 -6.32
CA GLY A 92 -16.11 18.32 -6.41
C GLY A 92 -14.98 19.25 -5.95
N GLN A 93 -13.90 18.73 -5.37
CA GLN A 93 -12.76 19.55 -4.96
C GLN A 93 -12.02 20.11 -6.18
N ARG A 94 -11.66 21.40 -6.14
CA ARG A 94 -10.76 22.03 -7.12
C ARG A 94 -9.32 21.71 -6.76
N VAL A 95 -8.53 21.31 -7.75
CA VAL A 95 -7.09 21.02 -7.64
C VAL A 95 -6.32 21.89 -8.62
N GLN A 96 -5.11 22.29 -8.26
CA GLN A 96 -4.16 22.98 -9.13
C GLN A 96 -3.13 22.00 -9.69
N ALA A 97 -2.39 22.43 -10.72
CA ALA A 97 -1.26 21.65 -11.21
C ALA A 97 -0.18 21.55 -10.11
N GLY A 98 0.22 20.32 -9.79
CA GLY A 98 1.17 20.01 -8.74
C GLY A 98 0.55 19.65 -7.38
N ASP A 99 -0.76 19.85 -7.20
CA ASP A 99 -1.43 19.45 -5.96
C ASP A 99 -1.45 17.93 -5.82
N VAL A 100 -1.29 17.44 -4.59
CA VAL A 100 -1.35 16.01 -4.29
C VAL A 100 -2.80 15.54 -4.33
N VAL A 101 -3.06 14.52 -5.15
CA VAL A 101 -4.38 13.89 -5.36
C VAL A 101 -4.51 12.62 -4.51
N ALA A 102 -3.41 11.88 -4.37
CA ALA A 102 -3.33 10.69 -3.55
C ALA A 102 -1.99 10.59 -2.83
N ASP A 103 -2.03 10.24 -1.55
CA ASP A 103 -0.87 9.90 -0.74
C ASP A 103 -0.30 8.55 -1.14
N GLY A 104 1.01 8.39 -0.95
CA GLY A 104 1.76 7.16 -1.13
C GLY A 104 2.16 6.49 0.20
N PRO A 105 3.11 5.55 0.15
CA PRO A 105 3.65 4.92 1.35
C PRO A 105 4.49 5.92 2.16
N GLY A 106 4.17 6.08 3.44
CA GLY A 106 4.91 6.97 4.33
C GLY A 106 4.70 8.46 4.02
N THR A 107 3.51 8.83 3.55
CA THR A 107 3.07 10.22 3.38
C THR A 107 1.72 10.43 4.03
N ASP A 108 1.43 11.66 4.45
CA ASP A 108 0.18 12.08 5.06
C ASP A 108 -0.16 13.50 4.59
N GLN A 109 -1.29 13.65 3.90
CA GLN A 109 -1.76 14.91 3.31
C GLN A 109 -0.73 15.60 2.40
N GLY A 110 0.01 14.83 1.61
CA GLY A 110 1.04 15.33 0.71
C GLY A 110 2.37 15.67 1.40
N GLU A 111 2.51 15.45 2.70
CA GLU A 111 3.78 15.57 3.43
C GLU A 111 4.45 14.22 3.67
N LEU A 112 5.79 14.23 3.75
CA LEU A 112 6.56 13.06 4.12
C LEU A 112 6.31 12.68 5.60
N ALA A 113 5.74 11.50 5.80
CA ALA A 113 5.33 10.98 7.10
C ALA A 113 5.92 9.59 7.36
N LEU A 114 7.19 9.55 7.79
CA LEU A 114 7.95 8.31 8.00
C LEU A 114 7.67 7.62 9.36
N GLY A 115 6.92 8.26 10.24
CA GLY A 115 6.75 7.89 11.63
C GLY A 115 5.47 8.45 12.24
N ARG A 116 5.50 8.65 13.56
CA ARG A 116 4.39 9.27 14.32
C ARG A 116 4.89 10.18 15.41
N ASN A 117 4.06 11.18 15.74
CA ASN A 117 4.26 12.01 16.93
C ASN A 117 3.81 11.22 18.15
N VAL A 118 4.65 11.16 19.18
CA VAL A 118 4.35 10.43 20.41
C VAL A 118 4.68 11.26 21.64
N LEU A 119 3.83 11.13 22.67
CA LEU A 119 4.05 11.77 23.95
C LEU A 119 5.16 11.05 24.71
N VAL A 120 6.25 11.74 24.98
CA VAL A 120 7.44 11.17 25.62
C VAL A 120 7.79 11.84 26.94
N ALA A 121 8.40 11.07 27.84
CA ALA A 121 8.99 11.58 29.07
C ALA A 121 10.47 11.18 29.18
N PHE A 122 11.33 12.13 29.55
CA PHE A 122 12.76 11.90 29.77
C PHE A 122 13.04 11.62 31.25
N MET A 123 12.93 10.36 31.66
CA MET A 123 13.19 9.93 33.04
C MET A 123 13.63 8.46 33.10
N PRO A 124 14.42 8.04 34.11
CA PRO A 124 14.68 6.61 34.33
C PRO A 124 13.41 5.89 34.78
N TRP A 125 13.21 4.65 34.33
CA TRP A 125 12.05 3.84 34.72
C TRP A 125 12.44 2.39 35.04
N GLY A 126 12.64 2.08 36.32
CA GLY A 126 12.85 0.70 36.80
C GLY A 126 13.97 -0.08 36.10
N GLY A 127 14.96 0.62 35.52
CA GLY A 127 16.03 0.02 34.72
C GLY A 127 15.62 -0.44 33.31
N TYR A 128 14.35 -0.31 32.92
CA TYR A 128 13.87 -0.77 31.61
C TYR A 128 14.35 0.08 30.44
N ASN A 129 14.69 1.34 30.69
CA ASN A 129 15.31 2.23 29.70
C ASN A 129 16.81 2.43 29.96
N PHE A 130 17.49 1.38 30.44
CA PHE A 130 18.95 1.39 30.59
C PHE A 130 19.64 1.53 29.21
N GLU A 131 20.77 2.25 29.18
CA GLU A 131 21.46 2.65 27.94
C GLU A 131 20.48 3.29 26.92
N ASP A 132 20.25 2.60 25.82
CA ASP A 132 19.41 3.01 24.69
C ASP A 132 18.09 2.24 24.63
N ALA A 133 17.75 1.50 25.67
CA ALA A 133 16.47 0.81 25.73
C ALA A 133 15.31 1.82 25.78
N ILE A 134 14.23 1.49 25.09
CA ILE A 134 13.02 2.30 25.00
C ILE A 134 11.88 1.53 25.66
N LEU A 135 11.18 2.23 26.55
CA LEU A 135 9.96 1.73 27.17
C LEU A 135 8.75 2.24 26.39
N VAL A 136 7.83 1.36 26.02
CA VAL A 136 6.68 1.71 25.19
C VAL A 136 5.39 1.36 25.91
N SER A 137 4.38 2.24 25.83
CA SER A 137 3.03 1.96 26.31
C SER A 137 2.32 0.95 25.40
N GLU A 138 1.59 0.03 26.01
CA GLU A 138 0.66 -0.89 25.33
C GLU A 138 -0.35 -0.14 24.45
N ARG A 139 -0.70 1.11 24.79
CA ARG A 139 -1.57 1.96 23.97
C ARG A 139 -1.10 2.03 22.52
N LEU A 140 0.20 2.20 22.30
CA LEU A 140 0.77 2.33 20.95
C LEU A 140 0.64 1.04 20.13
N VAL A 141 0.65 -0.11 20.79
CA VAL A 141 0.45 -1.43 20.18
C VAL A 141 -1.04 -1.69 19.90
N LYS A 142 -1.91 -1.32 20.85
CA LYS A 142 -3.37 -1.46 20.75
C LYS A 142 -3.94 -0.61 19.62
N ASP A 143 -3.46 0.62 19.48
CA ASP A 143 -3.86 1.57 18.44
C ASP A 143 -3.17 1.29 17.09
N ASP A 144 -2.39 0.21 16.97
CA ASP A 144 -1.63 -0.18 15.77
C ASP A 144 -0.77 0.98 15.18
N ARG A 145 -0.28 1.89 16.05
CA ARG A 145 0.43 3.13 15.62
C ARG A 145 1.73 2.84 14.88
N PHE A 146 2.47 1.83 15.32
CA PHE A 146 3.75 1.40 14.73
C PHE A 146 3.65 0.03 14.02
N THR A 147 2.45 -0.31 13.54
CA THR A 147 2.24 -1.54 12.76
C THR A 147 2.60 -1.28 11.30
N SER A 148 3.39 -2.16 10.70
CA SER A 148 3.77 -2.11 9.28
C SER A 148 3.19 -3.31 8.51
N ILE A 149 2.94 -3.13 7.22
CA ILE A 149 2.58 -4.23 6.33
C ILE A 149 3.82 -4.64 5.53
N HIS A 150 4.14 -5.92 5.60
CA HIS A 150 5.17 -6.55 4.79
C HIS A 150 4.50 -7.50 3.80
N ILE A 151 4.98 -7.53 2.57
CA ILE A 151 4.50 -8.45 1.54
C ILE A 151 5.70 -9.32 1.17
N GLU A 152 5.65 -10.57 1.62
CA GLU A 152 6.64 -11.59 1.34
C GLU A 152 6.24 -12.33 0.06
N GLU A 153 7.22 -12.58 -0.80
CA GLU A 153 7.04 -13.34 -2.04
C GLU A 153 7.69 -14.70 -1.86
N PHE A 154 6.89 -15.75 -1.97
CA PHE A 154 7.37 -17.12 -2.00
C PHE A 154 7.20 -17.68 -3.40
N GLU A 155 8.23 -18.31 -3.93
CA GLU A 155 8.19 -18.90 -5.26
C GLU A 155 8.57 -20.37 -5.22
N ILE A 156 7.90 -21.16 -6.07
CA ILE A 156 8.24 -22.55 -6.33
C ILE A 156 8.23 -22.81 -7.83
N GLN A 157 9.16 -23.65 -8.27
CA GLN A 157 9.32 -24.03 -9.66
C GLN A 157 9.11 -25.54 -9.78
N ALA A 158 8.29 -25.94 -10.75
CA ALA A 158 8.16 -27.31 -11.21
C ALA A 158 9.04 -27.51 -12.44
N ARG A 159 9.95 -28.47 -12.37
CA ARG A 159 10.97 -28.72 -13.39
C ARG A 159 10.77 -30.06 -14.08
N ASP A 160 11.22 -30.13 -15.32
CA ASP A 160 11.41 -31.40 -16.01
C ASP A 160 12.73 -32.01 -15.56
N THR A 161 12.66 -33.16 -14.89
CA THR A 161 13.83 -33.86 -14.38
C THR A 161 14.08 -35.13 -15.20
N LYS A 162 15.28 -35.70 -15.09
CA LYS A 162 15.61 -36.96 -15.78
C LYS A 162 14.70 -38.13 -15.37
N LEU A 163 14.13 -38.08 -14.17
CA LEU A 163 13.26 -39.13 -13.61
C LEU A 163 11.78 -38.91 -13.97
N GLY A 164 11.44 -37.77 -14.56
CA GLY A 164 10.08 -37.37 -14.88
C GLY A 164 9.82 -35.90 -14.57
N LYS A 165 8.61 -35.45 -14.92
CA LYS A 165 8.17 -34.08 -14.69
C LYS A 165 7.76 -33.93 -13.23
N GLU A 166 8.20 -32.85 -12.58
CA GLU A 166 7.61 -32.43 -11.32
C GLU A 166 6.23 -31.85 -11.58
N GLU A 167 5.27 -32.17 -10.71
CA GLU A 167 3.88 -31.77 -10.85
C GLU A 167 3.45 -30.94 -9.64
N VAL A 168 2.62 -29.93 -9.92
CA VAL A 168 1.95 -29.12 -8.90
C VAL A 168 0.56 -29.70 -8.74
N THR A 169 0.28 -30.31 -7.59
CA THR A 169 -0.96 -31.05 -7.33
C THR A 169 -1.32 -31.02 -5.85
N ARG A 170 -2.61 -31.19 -5.56
CA ARG A 170 -3.13 -31.36 -4.20
C ARG A 170 -2.88 -32.78 -3.65
N ASP A 171 -2.65 -33.76 -4.52
CA ASP A 171 -2.40 -35.16 -4.12
C ASP A 171 -0.95 -35.33 -3.64
N ILE A 172 -0.73 -35.05 -2.36
CA ILE A 172 0.60 -35.07 -1.73
C ILE A 172 0.67 -36.28 -0.78
N PRO A 173 1.69 -37.16 -0.91
CA PRO A 173 1.82 -38.33 -0.06
C PRO A 173 2.08 -37.93 1.41
N ASN A 174 1.46 -38.66 2.35
CA ASN A 174 1.67 -38.53 3.79
C ASN A 174 1.24 -37.19 4.41
N VAL A 175 0.38 -36.42 3.73
CA VAL A 175 -0.18 -35.17 4.25
C VAL A 175 -1.64 -35.39 4.67
N SER A 176 -2.06 -34.78 5.79
CA SER A 176 -3.43 -34.87 6.28
C SER A 176 -4.38 -33.98 5.47
N GLU A 177 -5.66 -34.37 5.35
CA GLU A 177 -6.70 -33.54 4.70
C GLU A 177 -6.86 -32.16 5.33
N GLU A 178 -6.56 -32.02 6.63
CA GLU A 178 -6.61 -30.72 7.31
C GLU A 178 -5.55 -29.75 6.77
N ALA A 179 -4.35 -30.24 6.46
CA ALA A 179 -3.29 -29.44 5.86
C ALA A 179 -3.56 -29.08 4.38
N LEU A 180 -4.41 -29.86 3.70
CA LEU A 180 -4.82 -29.63 2.30
C LEU A 180 -6.05 -28.74 2.18
N LYS A 181 -6.68 -28.34 3.29
CA LYS A 181 -7.96 -27.61 3.32
C LYS A 181 -7.95 -26.30 2.53
N ASP A 182 -6.85 -25.57 2.58
CA ASP A 182 -6.73 -24.26 1.91
C ASP A 182 -6.17 -24.36 0.48
N LEU A 183 -5.81 -25.56 0.01
CA LEU A 183 -5.37 -25.83 -1.36
C LEU A 183 -6.57 -26.09 -2.27
N ASP A 184 -6.52 -25.52 -3.47
CA ASP A 184 -7.46 -25.82 -4.54
C ASP A 184 -7.15 -27.18 -5.20
N GLU A 185 -7.95 -27.57 -6.19
CA GLU A 185 -7.78 -28.82 -6.94
C GLU A 185 -6.44 -28.88 -7.70
N SER A 186 -5.87 -27.72 -8.04
CA SER A 186 -4.55 -27.60 -8.66
C SER A 186 -3.39 -27.64 -7.63
N GLY A 187 -3.68 -27.79 -6.34
CA GLY A 187 -2.67 -27.80 -5.28
C GLY A 187 -2.11 -26.42 -4.92
N ILE A 188 -2.83 -25.33 -5.20
CA ILE A 188 -2.39 -23.96 -4.92
C ILE A 188 -3.28 -23.34 -3.84
N VAL A 189 -2.67 -22.61 -2.91
CA VAL A 189 -3.43 -21.94 -1.83
C VAL A 189 -4.40 -20.90 -2.37
N ARG A 190 -5.61 -20.86 -1.79
CA ARG A 190 -6.61 -19.85 -2.13
C ARG A 190 -6.23 -18.44 -1.66
N ILE A 191 -6.59 -17.43 -2.46
CA ILE A 191 -6.43 -16.02 -2.09
C ILE A 191 -7.35 -15.71 -0.89
N GLY A 192 -6.82 -14.99 0.11
CA GLY A 192 -7.50 -14.67 1.36
C GLY A 192 -7.35 -15.73 2.46
N ALA A 193 -6.66 -16.85 2.21
CA ALA A 193 -6.32 -17.80 3.25
C ALA A 193 -5.39 -17.18 4.30
N LYS A 194 -5.65 -17.46 5.59
CA LYS A 194 -4.74 -17.12 6.68
C LYS A 194 -3.81 -18.29 6.89
N VAL A 195 -2.52 -18.04 6.72
CA VAL A 195 -1.49 -19.07 6.74
C VAL A 195 -0.55 -18.87 7.92
N LYS A 196 -0.15 -19.98 8.51
CA LYS A 196 0.77 -20.11 9.64
C LYS A 196 2.01 -20.88 9.22
N PRO A 197 3.09 -20.85 10.03
CA PRO A 197 4.25 -21.68 9.78
C PRO A 197 3.89 -23.14 9.52
N ALA A 198 4.56 -23.75 8.54
CA ALA A 198 4.34 -25.12 8.05
C ALA A 198 3.06 -25.38 7.22
N ASP A 199 2.15 -24.41 7.08
CA ASP A 199 1.04 -24.55 6.14
C ASP A 199 1.57 -24.63 4.69
N ILE A 200 0.94 -25.45 3.86
CA ILE A 200 1.33 -25.64 2.46
C ILE A 200 0.74 -24.52 1.62
N LEU A 201 1.61 -23.77 0.94
CA LEU A 201 1.22 -22.73 -0.02
C LEU A 201 1.01 -23.30 -1.42
N VAL A 202 1.87 -24.23 -1.83
CA VAL A 202 1.81 -24.88 -3.14
C VAL A 202 2.27 -26.32 -2.99
N GLY A 203 1.37 -27.25 -3.28
CA GLY A 203 1.65 -28.68 -3.35
C GLY A 203 2.54 -29.00 -4.54
N LYS A 204 3.68 -29.64 -4.30
CA LYS A 204 4.59 -30.10 -5.36
C LYS A 204 5.09 -31.50 -5.07
N ILE A 205 5.02 -32.35 -6.08
CA ILE A 205 5.54 -33.70 -6.05
C ILE A 205 6.69 -33.86 -7.04
N THR A 206 7.75 -34.54 -6.61
CA THR A 206 8.91 -34.88 -7.44
C THR A 206 9.00 -36.40 -7.60
N PRO A 207 9.06 -36.93 -8.84
CA PRO A 207 9.31 -38.35 -9.07
C PRO A 207 10.58 -38.83 -8.37
N LYS A 208 10.48 -39.93 -7.64
CA LYS A 208 11.59 -40.53 -6.89
C LYS A 208 12.04 -41.80 -7.61
N GLY A 209 13.35 -41.97 -7.77
CA GLY A 209 13.91 -43.22 -8.26
C GLY A 209 13.73 -44.36 -7.25
N GLU A 210 13.79 -45.61 -7.70
CA GLU A 210 13.69 -46.78 -6.83
C GLU A 210 14.79 -46.76 -5.75
N THR A 211 14.38 -46.62 -4.49
CA THR A 211 15.29 -46.74 -3.34
C THR A 211 15.27 -48.17 -2.82
N GLN A 212 16.46 -48.77 -2.65
CA GLN A 212 16.58 -50.05 -1.95
C GLN A 212 16.26 -49.85 -0.46
N LEU A 213 15.08 -50.33 -0.05
CA LEU A 213 14.63 -50.29 1.34
C LEU A 213 15.45 -51.25 2.20
N THR A 214 15.70 -50.87 3.46
CA THR A 214 16.37 -51.77 4.42
C THR A 214 15.45 -52.97 4.76
N PRO A 215 15.98 -54.07 5.31
CA PRO A 215 15.15 -55.20 5.73
C PRO A 215 14.01 -54.82 6.69
N GLU A 216 14.26 -53.86 7.59
CA GLU A 216 13.28 -53.32 8.54
C GLU A 216 12.16 -52.56 7.83
N GLU A 217 12.50 -51.66 6.89
CA GLU A 217 11.53 -50.92 6.09
C GLU A 217 10.72 -51.85 5.18
N LYS A 218 11.34 -52.90 4.63
CA LYS A 218 10.65 -53.94 3.86
C LYS A 218 9.64 -54.70 4.72
N LEU A 219 10.01 -55.04 5.96
CA LEU A 219 9.11 -55.70 6.91
C LEU A 219 7.93 -54.77 7.27
N LEU A 220 8.20 -53.50 7.60
CA LEU A 220 7.16 -52.51 7.88
C LEU A 220 6.18 -52.37 6.70
N ARG A 221 6.71 -52.28 5.48
CA ARG A 221 5.89 -52.21 4.26
C ARG A 221 5.04 -53.46 4.05
N ALA A 222 5.56 -54.64 4.36
CA ALA A 222 4.81 -55.89 4.27
C ALA A 222 3.70 -55.98 5.34
N ILE A 223 3.91 -55.40 6.52
CA ILE A 223 2.93 -55.39 7.62
C ILE A 223 1.82 -54.36 7.38
N PHE A 224 2.17 -53.12 7.06
CA PHE A 224 1.22 -52.00 6.95
C PHE A 224 0.62 -51.85 5.55
N GLY A 225 1.18 -52.54 4.54
CA GLY A 225 0.68 -52.46 3.17
C GLY A 225 0.79 -51.07 2.54
N GLU A 226 1.53 -50.14 3.17
CA GLU A 226 1.74 -48.80 2.64
C GLU A 226 2.43 -48.91 1.28
N LYS A 227 1.72 -48.49 0.23
CA LYS A 227 2.33 -48.31 -1.08
C LYS A 227 3.32 -47.15 -0.91
N ALA A 228 4.62 -47.45 -0.96
CA ALA A 228 5.63 -46.42 -1.08
C ALA A 228 5.25 -45.57 -2.30
N GLY A 229 4.93 -44.30 -2.07
CA GLY A 229 4.68 -43.38 -3.18
C GLY A 229 5.93 -43.30 -4.05
N ASP A 230 5.76 -43.45 -5.37
CA ASP A 230 6.84 -43.24 -6.35
C ASP A 230 7.25 -41.77 -6.47
N VAL A 231 6.67 -40.91 -5.61
CA VAL A 231 6.83 -39.47 -5.58
C VAL A 231 7.20 -39.00 -4.18
N ARG A 232 7.97 -37.92 -4.12
CA ARG A 232 8.39 -37.25 -2.89
C ARG A 232 7.71 -35.90 -2.80
N ASP A 233 7.24 -35.54 -1.60
CA ASP A 233 6.80 -34.20 -1.28
C ASP A 233 7.96 -33.19 -1.32
N THR A 234 7.85 -32.20 -2.19
CA THR A 234 8.75 -31.06 -2.34
C THR A 234 7.97 -29.74 -2.36
N SER A 235 6.83 -29.72 -1.67
CA SER A 235 5.88 -28.60 -1.60
C SER A 235 6.49 -27.35 -0.96
N LEU A 236 5.94 -26.20 -1.35
CA LEU A 236 6.26 -24.92 -0.75
C LEU A 236 5.44 -24.75 0.53
N THR A 237 6.12 -24.61 1.66
CA THR A 237 5.49 -24.34 2.96
C THR A 237 5.85 -22.95 3.46
N VAL A 238 5.01 -22.41 4.33
CA VAL A 238 5.29 -21.12 4.99
C VAL A 238 6.47 -21.27 5.94
N PRO A 239 7.52 -20.44 5.82
CA PRO A 239 8.67 -20.49 6.72
C PRO A 239 8.30 -20.21 8.18
N PRO A 240 9.08 -20.73 9.14
CA PRO A 240 8.93 -20.40 10.55
C PRO A 240 8.97 -18.89 10.82
N GLY A 241 8.09 -18.42 11.71
CA GLY A 241 8.01 -17.01 12.11
C GLY A 241 7.23 -16.10 11.17
N ILE A 242 6.69 -16.64 10.07
CA ILE A 242 5.83 -15.90 9.15
C ILE A 242 4.39 -16.35 9.35
N GLU A 243 3.51 -15.41 9.70
CA GLU A 243 2.07 -15.60 9.76
C GLU A 243 1.40 -14.44 9.02
N GLY A 244 0.46 -14.75 8.13
CA GLY A 244 -0.10 -13.72 7.27
C GLY A 244 -1.32 -14.17 6.49
N THR A 245 -1.73 -13.32 5.56
CA THR A 245 -2.85 -13.60 4.66
C THR A 245 -2.33 -13.63 3.23
N VAL A 246 -2.69 -14.66 2.47
CA VAL A 246 -2.38 -14.73 1.04
C VAL A 246 -3.15 -13.62 0.33
N VAL A 247 -2.43 -12.69 -0.30
CA VAL A 247 -3.04 -11.54 -0.98
C VAL A 247 -3.14 -11.73 -2.48
N ASP A 248 -2.18 -12.43 -3.07
CA ASP A 248 -2.10 -12.62 -4.51
C ASP A 248 -1.34 -13.91 -4.84
N VAL A 249 -1.69 -14.52 -5.96
CA VAL A 249 -1.05 -15.74 -6.46
C VAL A 249 -0.90 -15.60 -7.97
N LYS A 250 0.34 -15.75 -8.44
CA LYS A 250 0.67 -15.68 -9.87
C LYS A 250 1.19 -17.02 -10.33
N VAL A 251 0.59 -17.53 -11.41
CA VAL A 251 0.96 -18.78 -12.03
C VAL A 251 1.53 -18.48 -13.41
N PHE A 252 2.79 -18.81 -13.60
CA PHE A 252 3.48 -18.67 -14.89
C PHE A 252 3.66 -20.06 -15.49
N SER A 253 3.24 -20.23 -16.73
CA SER A 253 3.33 -21.49 -17.46
C SER A 253 4.13 -21.31 -18.73
N ARG A 254 5.04 -22.26 -19.01
CA ARG A 254 5.83 -22.24 -20.24
C ARG A 254 4.92 -22.40 -21.46
N ARG A 255 5.29 -21.70 -22.55
CA ARG A 255 4.64 -21.83 -23.87
C ARG A 255 4.59 -23.28 -24.34
N GLY A 256 3.40 -23.74 -24.73
CA GLY A 256 3.17 -25.08 -25.28
C GLY A 256 2.91 -26.17 -24.25
N VAL A 257 2.84 -25.84 -22.96
CA VAL A 257 2.34 -26.75 -21.91
C VAL A 257 0.86 -26.45 -21.69
N ASP A 258 0.04 -27.49 -21.50
CA ASP A 258 -1.37 -27.31 -21.18
C ASP A 258 -1.54 -26.54 -19.86
N LYS A 259 -2.41 -25.53 -19.90
CA LYS A 259 -2.72 -24.71 -18.72
C LYS A 259 -3.69 -25.45 -17.83
N ASP A 260 -3.38 -25.49 -16.54
CA ASP A 260 -4.29 -26.00 -15.50
C ASP A 260 -5.55 -25.13 -15.40
N GLU A 261 -6.62 -25.69 -14.83
CA GLU A 261 -7.89 -24.97 -14.62
C GLU A 261 -7.71 -23.69 -13.81
N ARG A 262 -6.83 -23.72 -12.81
CA ARG A 262 -6.49 -22.52 -12.03
C ARG A 262 -5.78 -21.45 -12.86
N ALA A 263 -4.87 -21.84 -13.74
CA ALA A 263 -4.18 -20.89 -14.61
C ALA A 263 -5.14 -20.25 -15.62
N LYS A 264 -6.08 -21.04 -16.17
CA LYS A 264 -7.13 -20.55 -17.08
C LYS A 264 -8.09 -19.58 -16.38
N SER A 265 -8.56 -19.93 -15.18
CA SER A 265 -9.46 -19.04 -14.41
C SER A 265 -8.80 -17.72 -14.02
N ILE A 266 -7.53 -17.73 -13.62
CA ILE A 266 -6.77 -16.50 -13.35
C ILE A 266 -6.64 -15.64 -14.61
N GLU A 267 -6.31 -16.25 -15.74
CA GLU A 267 -6.19 -15.54 -17.03
C GLU A 267 -7.53 -14.93 -17.47
N GLU A 268 -8.64 -15.67 -17.34
CA GLU A 268 -9.98 -15.17 -17.62
C GLU A 268 -10.38 -14.02 -16.69
N GLU A 269 -10.05 -14.11 -15.39
CA GLU A 269 -10.31 -13.03 -14.44
C GLU A 269 -9.49 -11.77 -14.76
N GLU A 270 -8.22 -11.92 -15.13
CA GLU A 270 -7.36 -10.81 -15.55
C GLU A 270 -7.85 -10.17 -16.86
N ILE A 271 -8.26 -10.97 -17.84
CA ILE A 271 -8.87 -10.48 -19.08
C ILE A 271 -10.16 -9.73 -18.76
N GLY A 272 -11.05 -10.27 -17.93
CA GLY A 272 -12.29 -9.62 -17.54
C GLY A 272 -12.07 -8.28 -16.80
N ARG A 273 -11.01 -8.18 -15.98
CA ARG A 273 -10.61 -6.90 -15.36
C ARG A 273 -10.13 -5.90 -16.41
N LEU A 274 -9.30 -6.32 -17.36
CA LEU A 274 -8.83 -5.46 -18.45
C LEU A 274 -9.98 -4.99 -19.34
N GLU A 275 -10.93 -5.86 -19.66
CA GLU A 275 -12.12 -5.51 -20.44
C GLU A 275 -13.00 -4.50 -19.70
N LYS A 276 -13.17 -4.66 -18.38
CA LYS A 276 -13.92 -3.71 -17.56
C LYS A 276 -13.23 -2.34 -17.49
N ASP A 277 -11.92 -2.33 -17.27
CA ASP A 277 -11.14 -1.09 -17.25
C ASP A 277 -11.21 -0.37 -18.60
N TYR A 278 -11.13 -1.13 -19.70
CA TYR A 278 -11.31 -0.62 -21.05
C TYR A 278 -12.72 -0.09 -21.31
N GLN A 279 -13.77 -0.77 -20.84
CA GLN A 279 -15.15 -0.28 -20.94
C GLN A 279 -15.34 1.03 -20.17
N ASP A 280 -14.75 1.15 -18.98
CA ASP A 280 -14.78 2.39 -18.20
C ASP A 280 -14.02 3.52 -18.94
N GLU A 281 -12.88 3.22 -19.55
CA GLU A 281 -12.09 4.17 -20.34
C GLU A 281 -12.89 4.66 -21.57
N ILE A 282 -13.54 3.76 -22.32
CA ILE A 282 -14.41 4.15 -23.44
C ILE A 282 -15.60 4.96 -22.96
N ALA A 283 -16.29 4.52 -21.90
CA ALA A 283 -17.46 5.23 -21.39
C ALA A 283 -17.11 6.68 -21.01
N MET A 284 -15.89 6.92 -20.51
CA MET A 284 -15.39 8.27 -20.24
C MET A 284 -15.14 9.07 -21.52
N VAL A 285 -14.54 8.48 -22.56
CA VAL A 285 -14.35 9.13 -23.86
C VAL A 285 -15.71 9.47 -24.50
N GLU A 286 -16.69 8.58 -24.41
CA GLU A 286 -18.05 8.82 -24.90
C GLU A 286 -18.78 9.91 -24.12
N MET A 287 -18.69 9.88 -22.78
CA MET A 287 -19.23 10.95 -21.93
C MET A 287 -18.60 12.31 -22.28
N GLU A 288 -17.30 12.35 -22.54
CA GLU A 288 -16.59 13.56 -22.97
C GLU A 288 -17.13 14.08 -24.31
N ARG A 289 -17.21 13.19 -25.31
CA ARG A 289 -17.75 13.51 -26.64
C ARG A 289 -19.13 14.13 -26.53
N ASP A 290 -20.01 13.51 -25.74
CA ASP A 290 -21.39 13.95 -25.54
C ASP A 290 -21.42 15.31 -24.82
N GLN A 291 -20.56 15.52 -23.82
CA GLN A 291 -20.50 16.78 -23.08
C GLN A 291 -19.92 17.94 -23.91
N LYS A 292 -18.91 17.70 -24.74
CA LYS A 292 -18.39 18.68 -25.73
C LYS A 292 -19.50 19.09 -26.69
N LEU A 293 -20.27 18.13 -27.20
CA LEU A 293 -21.40 18.41 -28.09
C LEU A 293 -22.49 19.21 -27.37
N LYS A 294 -22.87 18.84 -26.13
CA LYS A 294 -23.85 19.58 -25.33
C LYS A 294 -23.42 21.05 -25.13
N ASN A 295 -22.16 21.31 -24.79
CA ASN A 295 -21.66 22.68 -24.60
C ASN A 295 -21.72 23.54 -25.88
N ILE A 296 -21.52 22.93 -27.05
CA ILE A 296 -21.63 23.62 -28.35
C ILE A 296 -23.10 23.92 -28.70
N LEU A 297 -24.02 23.03 -28.32
CA LEU A 297 -25.46 23.15 -28.59
C LEU A 297 -26.17 24.14 -27.64
N VAL A 298 -25.69 24.31 -26.41
CA VAL A 298 -26.29 25.24 -25.44
C VAL A 298 -26.27 26.68 -25.98
N GLY A 299 -27.44 27.34 -25.96
CA GLY A 299 -27.60 28.72 -26.43
C GLY A 299 -27.82 28.89 -27.94
N LYS A 300 -27.73 27.81 -28.73
CA LYS A 300 -28.09 27.82 -30.16
C LYS A 300 -29.61 27.71 -30.36
N THR A 301 -30.10 28.20 -31.52
CA THR A 301 -31.53 28.26 -31.84
C THR A 301 -31.97 27.05 -32.67
N VAL A 302 -32.99 26.31 -32.20
CA VAL A 302 -33.45 25.07 -32.84
C VAL A 302 -34.33 25.33 -34.06
N LEU A 303 -34.12 24.57 -35.14
CA LEU A 303 -34.96 24.61 -36.36
C LEU A 303 -36.24 23.76 -36.25
N GLN A 304 -36.27 22.79 -35.33
CA GLN A 304 -37.36 21.85 -35.12
C GLN A 304 -37.65 21.69 -33.62
N ASP A 305 -38.87 21.30 -33.28
CA ASP A 305 -39.25 21.00 -31.89
C ASP A 305 -38.43 19.80 -31.39
N LEU A 306 -37.77 19.95 -30.24
CA LEU A 306 -37.06 18.87 -29.56
C LEU A 306 -37.99 18.17 -28.57
N PHE A 307 -38.01 16.84 -28.61
CA PHE A 307 -38.79 16.00 -27.69
C PHE A 307 -37.85 15.22 -26.77
N ASP A 308 -38.32 14.98 -25.55
CA ASP A 308 -37.55 14.26 -24.54
C ASP A 308 -37.37 12.79 -24.99
N PRO A 309 -36.13 12.30 -25.08
CA PRO A 309 -35.86 10.95 -25.56
C PRO A 309 -36.42 9.86 -24.63
N THR A 310 -36.54 10.12 -23.33
CA THR A 310 -37.12 9.16 -22.36
C THR A 310 -38.65 9.19 -22.37
N ASN A 311 -39.24 10.34 -22.70
CA ASN A 311 -40.69 10.49 -22.83
C ASN A 311 -41.05 11.30 -24.08
N LYS A 312 -41.26 10.59 -25.19
CA LYS A 312 -41.53 11.14 -26.54
C LYS A 312 -42.75 12.08 -26.63
N THR A 313 -43.56 12.18 -25.57
CA THR A 313 -44.70 13.10 -25.49
C THR A 313 -44.36 14.46 -24.86
N LYS A 314 -43.25 14.55 -24.11
CA LYS A 314 -42.81 15.78 -23.45
C LYS A 314 -41.91 16.59 -24.40
N ARG A 315 -42.40 17.76 -24.81
CA ARG A 315 -41.67 18.70 -25.65
C ARG A 315 -40.70 19.49 -24.78
N VAL A 316 -39.42 19.51 -25.14
CA VAL A 316 -38.33 20.10 -24.35
C VAL A 316 -38.10 21.56 -24.78
N THR A 317 -38.01 21.81 -26.08
CA THR A 317 -37.88 23.17 -26.65
C THR A 317 -38.74 23.34 -27.89
N LYS A 318 -39.31 24.54 -28.10
CA LYS A 318 -40.06 24.88 -29.31
C LYS A 318 -39.12 25.40 -30.39
N LYS A 319 -39.54 25.22 -31.65
CA LYS A 319 -38.91 25.83 -32.83
C LYS A 319 -38.68 27.34 -32.61
N GLY A 320 -37.43 27.77 -32.66
CA GLY A 320 -37.05 29.17 -32.47
C GLY A 320 -36.58 29.54 -31.06
N ASP A 321 -36.69 28.65 -30.08
CA ASP A 321 -36.17 28.89 -28.72
C ASP A 321 -34.68 28.55 -28.63
N ARG A 322 -34.02 29.11 -27.60
CA ARG A 322 -32.63 28.80 -27.25
C ARG A 322 -32.59 27.54 -26.40
N ILE A 323 -31.64 26.66 -26.68
CA ILE A 323 -31.45 25.42 -25.93
C ILE A 323 -30.87 25.73 -24.53
N ALA A 324 -31.57 25.35 -23.46
CA ALA A 324 -31.04 25.42 -22.10
C ALA A 324 -30.17 24.18 -21.78
N ARG A 325 -29.32 24.28 -20.75
CA ARG A 325 -28.45 23.15 -20.34
C ARG A 325 -29.25 21.95 -19.82
N GLU A 326 -30.34 22.22 -19.10
CA GLU A 326 -31.24 21.23 -18.50
C GLU A 326 -31.96 20.39 -19.57
N ASP A 327 -32.23 20.98 -20.73
CA ASP A 327 -32.93 20.36 -21.85
C ASP A 327 -32.12 19.23 -22.51
N LEU A 328 -30.79 19.23 -22.34
CA LEU A 328 -29.86 18.32 -23.02
C LEU A 328 -29.33 17.21 -22.11
N GLU A 329 -29.70 17.16 -20.83
CA GLU A 329 -29.13 16.19 -19.88
C GLU A 329 -29.44 14.74 -20.29
N ASN A 330 -30.67 14.46 -20.73
CA ASN A 330 -31.13 13.11 -21.08
C ASN A 330 -30.87 12.67 -22.52
N PHE A 331 -30.28 13.54 -23.36
CA PHE A 331 -30.04 13.25 -24.78
C PHE A 331 -28.79 12.38 -24.97
N SER A 332 -28.94 11.29 -25.73
CA SER A 332 -27.86 10.41 -26.18
C SER A 332 -27.13 10.95 -27.43
N TRP A 333 -25.91 10.50 -27.69
CA TRP A 333 -25.13 10.85 -28.90
C TRP A 333 -25.94 10.82 -30.20
N ASN A 334 -26.66 9.72 -30.44
CA ASN A 334 -27.43 9.49 -31.66
C ASN A 334 -28.57 10.51 -31.85
N GLU A 335 -29.02 11.15 -30.77
CA GLU A 335 -30.07 12.15 -30.76
C GLU A 335 -29.47 13.55 -30.85
N LEU A 336 -28.35 13.80 -30.15
CA LEU A 336 -27.60 15.04 -30.25
C LEU A 336 -27.10 15.30 -31.69
N LYS A 337 -26.70 14.25 -32.42
CA LYS A 337 -26.31 14.33 -33.84
C LYS A 337 -27.46 14.76 -34.78
N LYS A 338 -28.72 14.52 -34.39
CA LYS A 338 -29.90 14.82 -35.22
C LYS A 338 -30.43 16.24 -35.02
N VAL A 339 -29.90 17.00 -34.05
CA VAL A 339 -30.35 18.35 -33.76
C VAL A 339 -29.94 19.31 -34.88
N LYS A 340 -30.92 19.89 -35.57
CA LYS A 340 -30.69 20.87 -36.65
C LYS A 340 -30.79 22.30 -36.10
N ILE A 341 -29.79 23.13 -36.40
CA ILE A 341 -29.63 24.50 -35.87
C ILE A 341 -29.67 25.53 -37.01
N LYS A 342 -30.17 26.74 -36.71
CA LYS A 342 -30.40 27.81 -37.72
C LYS A 342 -29.12 28.45 -38.29
N GLU A 343 -28.00 28.44 -37.57
CA GLU A 343 -26.69 28.95 -38.00
C GLU A 343 -25.68 27.79 -38.08
N ASP A 344 -25.41 27.31 -39.30
CA ASP A 344 -24.71 26.03 -39.55
C ASP A 344 -23.33 26.18 -40.21
N ASP A 345 -22.80 27.40 -40.34
CA ASP A 345 -21.61 27.73 -41.17
C ASP A 345 -20.24 27.19 -40.67
N GLY A 346 -20.24 26.12 -39.88
CA GLY A 346 -19.04 25.42 -39.40
C GLY A 346 -19.34 24.34 -38.36
N LEU A 347 -20.57 24.31 -37.84
CA LEU A 347 -21.02 23.39 -36.79
C LEU A 347 -20.90 21.93 -37.22
N ALA A 348 -21.38 21.59 -38.42
CA ALA A 348 -21.28 20.24 -38.97
C ALA A 348 -19.81 19.77 -39.14
N GLN A 349 -18.88 20.66 -39.47
CA GLN A 349 -17.45 20.34 -39.55
C GLN A 349 -16.85 20.10 -38.16
N THR A 350 -17.18 20.93 -37.17
CA THR A 350 -16.76 20.70 -35.77
C THR A 350 -17.31 19.40 -35.19
N ILE A 351 -18.57 19.04 -35.48
CA ILE A 351 -19.17 17.79 -35.01
C ILE A 351 -18.41 16.59 -35.61
N ARG A 352 -18.12 16.63 -36.91
CA ARG A 352 -17.29 15.59 -37.57
C ARG A 352 -15.90 15.48 -36.96
N LYS A 353 -15.23 16.61 -36.69
CA LYS A 353 -13.90 16.63 -36.06
C LYS A 353 -13.91 16.04 -34.65
N ILE A 354 -14.99 16.25 -33.88
CA ILE A 354 -15.16 15.66 -32.54
C ILE A 354 -15.41 14.15 -32.63
N GLU A 355 -16.21 13.70 -33.60
CA GLU A 355 -16.45 12.28 -33.87
C GLU A 355 -15.16 11.57 -34.27
N GLU A 356 -14.40 12.14 -35.21
CA GLU A 356 -13.12 11.60 -35.69
C GLU A 356 -12.10 11.45 -34.56
N LEU A 357 -11.95 12.46 -33.68
CA LEU A 357 -11.03 12.37 -32.54
C LEU A 357 -11.44 11.32 -31.50
N ALA A 358 -12.75 11.17 -31.26
CA ALA A 358 -13.25 10.16 -30.33
C ALA A 358 -13.02 8.75 -30.90
N GLU A 359 -13.28 8.55 -32.19
CA GLU A 359 -13.03 7.28 -32.89
C GLU A 359 -11.53 6.93 -32.92
N GLU A 360 -10.65 7.91 -33.18
CA GLU A 360 -9.20 7.72 -33.11
C GLU A 360 -8.77 7.28 -31.70
N GLN A 361 -9.27 7.90 -30.65
CA GLN A 361 -8.94 7.51 -29.27
C GLN A 361 -9.43 6.10 -28.94
N ILE A 362 -10.67 5.76 -29.30
CA ILE A 362 -11.20 4.42 -29.11
C ILE A 362 -10.32 3.41 -29.84
N SER A 363 -9.90 3.68 -31.08
CA SER A 363 -9.02 2.79 -31.84
C SER A 363 -7.65 2.56 -31.17
N ILE A 364 -7.12 3.58 -30.48
CA ILE A 364 -5.88 3.46 -29.70
C ILE A 364 -6.11 2.55 -28.49
N TYR A 365 -7.23 2.73 -27.77
CA TYR A 365 -7.60 1.88 -26.64
C TYR A 365 -7.83 0.42 -27.09
N ASP A 366 -8.46 0.20 -28.25
CA ASP A 366 -8.68 -1.13 -28.85
C ASP A 366 -7.34 -1.83 -29.08
N SER A 367 -6.41 -1.15 -29.76
CA SER A 367 -5.07 -1.69 -30.03
C SER A 367 -4.30 -1.98 -28.74
N MET A 368 -4.41 -1.11 -27.72
CA MET A 368 -3.79 -1.34 -26.43
C MET A 368 -4.38 -2.55 -25.69
N LEU A 369 -5.69 -2.77 -25.77
CA LEU A 369 -6.37 -3.91 -25.18
C LEU A 369 -5.95 -5.21 -25.87
N GLU A 370 -5.99 -5.24 -27.21
CA GLU A 370 -5.54 -6.38 -28.01
C GLU A 370 -4.10 -6.76 -27.71
N ASP A 371 -3.20 -5.76 -27.60
CA ASP A 371 -1.82 -5.99 -27.23
C ASP A 371 -1.66 -6.55 -25.81
N ARG A 372 -2.42 -6.04 -24.83
CA ARG A 372 -2.39 -6.53 -23.44
C ARG A 372 -2.91 -7.97 -23.34
N ILE A 373 -4.07 -8.25 -23.94
CA ILE A 373 -4.65 -9.60 -23.99
C ILE A 373 -3.71 -10.54 -24.76
N GLY A 374 -3.15 -10.07 -25.87
CA GLY A 374 -2.22 -10.83 -26.70
C GLY A 374 -0.94 -11.21 -25.95
N ARG A 375 -0.45 -10.36 -25.02
CA ARG A 375 0.69 -10.69 -24.15
C ARG A 375 0.33 -11.74 -23.11
N LEU A 376 -0.84 -11.64 -22.46
CA LEU A 376 -1.33 -12.63 -21.50
C LEU A 376 -1.46 -14.02 -22.13
N ARG A 377 -2.05 -14.09 -23.34
CA ARG A 377 -2.25 -15.36 -24.05
C ARG A 377 -0.96 -15.99 -24.55
N ARG A 378 0.05 -15.18 -24.89
CA ARG A 378 1.33 -15.67 -25.46
C ARG A 378 2.12 -16.54 -24.49
N GLY A 379 1.82 -16.52 -23.19
CA GLY A 379 2.50 -17.29 -22.16
C GLY A 379 3.93 -16.79 -21.88
N ASP A 380 4.46 -17.24 -20.74
CA ASP A 380 5.67 -16.68 -20.15
C ASP A 380 6.95 -17.35 -20.61
N ASP A 381 8.04 -16.59 -20.58
CA ASP A 381 9.38 -17.11 -20.83
C ASP A 381 9.99 -17.58 -19.49
N LEU A 382 10.09 -18.89 -19.33
CA LEU A 382 10.57 -19.53 -18.10
C LEU A 382 11.97 -20.13 -18.30
N PRO A 383 12.83 -20.12 -17.25
CA PRO A 383 14.19 -20.67 -17.32
C PRO A 383 14.22 -22.10 -17.87
N PRO A 384 15.25 -22.50 -18.64
CA PRO A 384 15.34 -23.83 -19.24
C PRO A 384 15.02 -24.95 -18.25
N GLY A 385 14.16 -25.89 -18.66
CA GLY A 385 13.71 -26.99 -17.80
C GLY A 385 12.60 -26.66 -16.79
N VAL A 386 12.25 -25.39 -16.55
CA VAL A 386 11.08 -25.02 -15.74
C VAL A 386 9.80 -25.10 -16.57
N ILE A 387 8.85 -25.93 -16.14
CA ILE A 387 7.55 -26.13 -16.80
C ILE A 387 6.56 -25.08 -16.31
N LYS A 388 6.50 -24.90 -14.99
CA LYS A 388 5.56 -24.02 -14.29
C LYS A 388 6.27 -23.35 -13.12
N MET A 389 5.94 -22.08 -12.86
CA MET A 389 6.39 -21.32 -11.70
C MET A 389 5.19 -20.72 -11.00
N VAL A 390 5.07 -20.92 -9.70
CA VAL A 390 4.00 -20.33 -8.88
C VAL A 390 4.64 -19.37 -7.89
N LYS A 391 4.12 -18.14 -7.85
CA LYS A 391 4.48 -17.11 -6.88
C LYS A 391 3.30 -16.82 -5.98
N VAL A 392 3.49 -16.91 -4.68
CA VAL A 392 2.49 -16.65 -3.66
C VAL A 392 2.94 -15.43 -2.86
N TYR A 393 2.09 -14.41 -2.82
CA TYR A 393 2.33 -13.20 -2.03
C TYR A 393 1.56 -13.29 -0.72
N VAL A 394 2.29 -13.22 0.39
CA VAL A 394 1.71 -13.26 1.74
C VAL A 394 1.91 -11.90 2.40
N ALA A 395 0.80 -11.25 2.75
CA ALA A 395 0.83 -10.03 3.53
C ALA A 395 0.90 -10.35 5.02
N VAL A 396 1.96 -9.86 5.65
CA VAL A 396 2.27 -10.02 7.07
C VAL A 396 2.09 -8.66 7.75
N LYS A 397 1.23 -8.61 8.77
CA LYS A 397 1.11 -7.43 9.63
C LYS A 397 2.12 -7.55 10.76
N ARG A 398 3.13 -6.70 10.75
CA ARG A 398 4.19 -6.67 11.76
C ARG A 398 3.90 -5.57 12.77
N LYS A 399 3.34 -5.98 13.91
CA LYS A 399 3.11 -5.11 15.07
C LYS A 399 4.44 -4.71 15.72
N LEU A 400 4.41 -3.74 16.62
CA LEU A 400 5.57 -3.40 17.43
C LEU A 400 5.78 -4.47 18.50
N SER A 401 7.00 -5.00 18.60
CA SER A 401 7.36 -6.03 19.57
C SER A 401 8.63 -5.68 20.34
N VAL A 402 8.87 -6.38 21.45
CA VAL A 402 10.12 -6.25 22.22
C VAL A 402 11.28 -6.74 21.35
N GLY A 403 12.35 -5.94 21.27
CA GLY A 403 13.49 -6.19 20.39
C GLY A 403 13.47 -5.37 19.09
N ASP A 404 12.32 -4.78 18.72
CA ASP A 404 12.26 -3.89 17.56
C ASP A 404 13.07 -2.62 17.78
N LYS A 405 13.67 -2.11 16.71
CA LYS A 405 14.46 -0.88 16.75
C LYS A 405 13.62 0.33 16.36
N MET A 406 13.60 1.33 17.24
CA MET A 406 13.00 2.63 16.99
C MET A 406 14.07 3.72 16.98
N ALA A 407 13.75 4.85 16.36
CA ALA A 407 14.64 6.01 16.38
C ALA A 407 13.89 7.33 16.23
N GLY A 408 14.40 8.38 16.87
CA GLY A 408 14.04 9.75 16.52
C GLY A 408 14.86 10.27 15.34
N ARG A 409 14.61 11.53 14.96
CA ARG A 409 15.31 12.19 13.85
C ARG A 409 16.72 12.65 14.23
N HIS A 410 17.02 12.81 15.51
CA HIS A 410 18.27 13.36 16.06
C HIS A 410 19.33 12.28 16.37
N GLY A 411 19.26 11.13 15.70
CA GLY A 411 20.22 10.04 15.87
C GLY A 411 20.05 9.24 17.17
N ASN A 412 19.06 9.55 18.00
CA ASN A 412 18.63 8.74 19.13
C ASN A 412 17.98 7.46 18.62
N LYS A 413 18.70 6.34 18.73
CA LYS A 413 18.23 5.01 18.36
C LYS A 413 18.09 4.20 19.63
N GLY A 414 17.08 3.33 19.66
CA GLY A 414 16.89 2.45 20.78
C GLY A 414 16.15 1.19 20.42
N VAL A 415 16.22 0.22 21.32
CA VAL A 415 15.54 -1.07 21.18
C VAL A 415 14.40 -1.09 22.19
N VAL A 416 13.20 -1.50 21.74
CA VAL A 416 12.07 -1.66 22.66
C VAL A 416 12.41 -2.77 23.64
N SER A 417 12.56 -2.45 24.92
CA SER A 417 12.93 -3.43 25.96
C SER A 417 11.70 -4.03 26.63
N LYS A 418 10.66 -3.22 26.81
CA LYS A 418 9.41 -3.64 27.45
C LYS A 418 8.25 -2.81 26.95
N ILE A 419 7.12 -3.49 26.78
CA ILE A 419 5.82 -2.88 26.52
C ILE A 419 5.07 -2.94 27.84
N LEU A 420 4.73 -1.77 28.41
CA LEU A 420 4.03 -1.69 29.70
C LEU A 420 2.53 -1.46 29.52
N PRO A 421 1.70 -2.03 30.40
CA PRO A 421 0.29 -1.66 30.50
C PRO A 421 0.11 -0.16 30.68
N MET A 422 -1.01 0.38 30.22
CA MET A 422 -1.26 1.83 30.25
C MET A 422 -1.34 2.39 31.67
N GLU A 423 -1.90 1.61 32.59
CA GLU A 423 -2.03 1.92 34.01
C GLU A 423 -0.68 1.96 34.74
N ASP A 424 0.33 1.30 34.21
CA ASP A 424 1.68 1.23 34.77
C ASP A 424 2.56 2.40 34.31
N MET A 425 2.15 3.13 33.27
CA MET A 425 2.94 4.22 32.70
C MET A 425 2.88 5.47 33.59
N PRO A 426 3.95 6.29 33.62
CA PRO A 426 3.85 7.64 34.15
C PRO A 426 2.73 8.41 33.46
N TYR A 427 1.98 9.20 34.22
CA TYR A 427 0.89 10.00 33.67
C TYR A 427 0.97 11.47 34.09
N LEU A 428 0.43 12.31 33.22
CA LEU A 428 0.32 13.76 33.38
C LEU A 428 -0.74 14.12 34.43
N PRO A 429 -0.76 15.36 34.97
CA PRO A 429 -1.76 15.78 35.97
C PRO A 429 -3.21 15.70 35.50
N ASP A 430 -3.45 15.68 34.19
CA ASP A 430 -4.76 15.50 33.56
C ASP A 430 -5.20 14.02 33.46
N GLY A 431 -4.35 13.08 33.90
CA GLY A 431 -4.58 11.65 33.80
C GLY A 431 -4.05 11.00 32.52
N THR A 432 -3.48 11.76 31.58
CA THR A 432 -3.00 11.22 30.31
C THR A 432 -1.70 10.43 30.51
N PRO A 433 -1.65 9.12 30.22
CA PRO A 433 -0.42 8.35 30.31
C PRO A 433 0.56 8.71 29.19
N VAL A 434 1.84 8.73 29.52
CA VAL A 434 2.93 8.91 28.56
C VAL A 434 3.00 7.68 27.64
N GLU A 435 3.35 7.88 26.37
CA GLU A 435 3.38 6.82 25.38
C GLU A 435 4.77 6.15 25.28
N ILE A 436 5.86 6.91 25.45
CA ILE A 436 7.24 6.38 25.48
C ILE A 436 8.05 7.02 26.61
N VAL A 437 8.85 6.23 27.32
CA VAL A 437 9.83 6.76 28.28
C VAL A 437 11.25 6.58 27.76
N LEU A 438 11.98 7.68 27.68
CA LEU A 438 13.35 7.75 27.16
C LEU A 438 14.34 8.06 28.29
N ASN A 439 15.56 7.54 28.15
CA ASN A 439 16.63 7.78 29.11
C ASN A 439 17.19 9.22 28.94
N PRO A 440 17.16 10.07 29.99
CA PRO A 440 17.70 11.42 29.90
C PRO A 440 19.22 11.43 29.72
N LEU A 441 19.96 10.41 30.16
CA LEU A 441 21.42 10.36 30.07
C LEU A 441 21.95 10.23 28.64
N GLY A 442 21.11 9.73 27.72
CA GLY A 442 21.45 9.61 26.31
C GLY A 442 21.55 10.94 25.57
N VAL A 443 21.02 12.04 26.14
CA VAL A 443 21.01 13.35 25.50
C VAL A 443 22.35 14.09 25.66
N PRO A 444 22.88 14.29 26.88
CA PRO A 444 24.13 15.02 27.07
C PRO A 444 25.33 14.28 26.47
N SER A 445 25.36 12.95 26.63
CA SER A 445 26.45 12.09 26.14
C SER A 445 26.61 12.12 24.61
N ARG A 446 25.52 12.35 23.87
CA ARG A 446 25.51 12.43 22.40
C ARG A 446 25.44 13.84 21.85
N MET A 447 25.31 14.85 22.72
CA MET A 447 25.13 16.26 22.37
C MET A 447 23.99 16.51 21.37
N ASN A 448 22.92 15.70 21.41
CA ASN A 448 21.79 15.81 20.49
C ASN A 448 20.61 16.57 21.13
N VAL A 449 20.89 17.78 21.61
CA VAL A 449 19.95 18.67 22.32
C VAL A 449 18.70 19.00 21.48
N GLY A 450 18.80 18.95 20.15
CA GLY A 450 17.68 19.19 19.25
C GLY A 450 16.45 18.32 19.53
N GLN A 451 16.62 17.10 20.07
CA GLN A 451 15.49 16.25 20.44
C GLN A 451 14.63 16.85 21.57
N ILE A 452 15.24 17.61 22.49
CA ILE A 452 14.55 18.27 23.60
C ILE A 452 13.80 19.49 23.08
N LEU A 453 14.43 20.25 22.17
CA LEU A 453 13.79 21.39 21.51
C LEU A 453 12.57 20.94 20.68
N GLU A 454 12.73 19.85 19.91
CA GLU A 454 11.62 19.18 19.20
C GLU A 454 10.51 18.77 20.16
N THR A 455 10.86 18.15 21.30
CA THR A 455 9.90 17.69 22.32
C THR A 455 9.06 18.85 22.85
N HIS A 456 9.68 19.97 23.20
CA HIS A 456 9.00 21.15 23.71
C HIS A 456 8.12 21.81 22.66
N LEU A 457 8.65 22.07 21.47
CA LEU A 457 7.91 22.70 20.39
C LEU A 457 6.75 21.83 19.92
N GLY A 458 6.96 20.52 19.81
CA GLY A 458 5.93 19.55 19.47
C GLY A 458 4.82 19.50 20.51
N TRP A 459 5.14 19.67 21.80
CA TRP A 459 4.12 19.72 22.85
C TRP A 459 3.22 20.95 22.69
N ALA A 460 3.83 22.13 22.47
CA ALA A 460 3.09 23.35 22.21
C ALA A 460 2.26 23.25 20.92
N ALA A 461 2.85 22.75 19.84
CA ALA A 461 2.19 22.55 18.55
C ALA A 461 0.95 21.64 18.68
N ARG A 462 1.08 20.51 19.39
CA ARG A 462 -0.05 19.61 19.63
C ARG A 462 -1.18 20.26 20.44
N ALA A 463 -0.82 21.01 21.48
CA ALA A 463 -1.81 21.68 22.34
C ALA A 463 -2.54 22.82 21.61
N LEU A 464 -1.85 23.54 20.71
CA LEU A 464 -2.42 24.62 19.90
C LEU A 464 -3.10 24.13 18.62
N GLY A 465 -2.92 22.87 18.23
CA GLY A 465 -3.41 22.34 16.96
C GLY A 465 -2.68 22.89 15.74
N LEU A 466 -1.37 23.16 15.87
CA LEU A 466 -0.52 23.74 14.85
C LEU A 466 0.47 22.70 14.29
N TRP A 467 0.86 22.91 13.03
CA TRP A 467 2.03 22.28 12.41
C TRP A 467 3.08 23.35 12.22
N VAL A 468 4.30 23.07 12.67
CA VAL A 468 5.40 24.05 12.71
C VAL A 468 6.48 23.60 11.75
N ALA A 469 6.87 24.49 10.84
CA ALA A 469 8.09 24.33 10.05
C ALA A 469 9.23 25.07 10.75
N SER A 470 10.28 24.34 11.12
CA SER A 470 11.53 24.89 11.63
C SER A 470 12.65 24.55 10.64
N PRO A 471 12.93 25.42 9.65
CA PRO A 471 13.96 25.20 8.63
C PRO A 471 15.35 24.89 9.20
N VAL A 472 16.18 24.27 8.35
CA VAL A 472 17.56 23.95 8.71
C VAL A 472 18.38 25.25 8.77
N PHE A 473 19.03 25.50 9.91
CA PHE A 473 19.82 26.72 10.21
C PHE A 473 19.03 28.03 10.38
N ASP A 474 17.71 28.02 10.17
CA ASP A 474 16.81 29.16 10.41
C ASP A 474 15.57 28.65 11.13
N GLY A 475 15.81 27.95 12.24
CA GLY A 475 14.78 27.25 13.01
C GLY A 475 14.23 28.08 14.16
N ALA A 476 13.19 27.55 14.80
CA ALA A 476 12.58 28.18 15.97
C ALA A 476 13.62 28.39 17.09
N THR A 477 13.70 29.61 17.59
CA THR A 477 14.56 29.99 18.71
C THR A 477 13.98 29.50 20.04
N GLU A 478 14.82 29.42 21.07
CA GLU A 478 14.35 29.01 22.41
C GLU A 478 13.28 29.97 22.97
N GLU A 479 13.38 31.25 22.65
CA GLU A 479 12.42 32.28 23.08
C GLU A 479 11.05 32.06 22.44
N GLU A 480 11.01 31.81 21.13
CA GLU A 480 9.77 31.47 20.40
C GLU A 480 9.14 30.18 20.91
N ILE A 481 9.95 29.14 21.19
CA ILE A 481 9.45 27.88 21.77
C ILE A 481 8.79 28.14 23.14
N LYS A 482 9.42 28.95 24.00
CA LYS A 482 8.86 29.33 25.31
C LYS A 482 7.58 30.16 25.16
N GLU A 483 7.52 31.04 24.16
CA GLU A 483 6.32 31.80 23.87
C GLU A 483 5.17 30.90 23.42
N HIS A 484 5.42 29.93 22.53
CA HIS A 484 4.42 28.94 22.12
C HIS A 484 3.95 28.06 23.29
N LEU A 485 4.85 27.63 24.16
CA LEU A 485 4.48 26.90 25.39
C LEU A 485 3.56 27.76 26.28
N LYS A 486 3.88 29.05 26.44
CA LYS A 486 3.06 29.99 27.21
C LYS A 486 1.68 30.20 26.58
N GLN A 487 1.61 30.35 25.26
CA GLN A 487 0.35 30.45 24.51
C GLN A 487 -0.50 29.18 24.66
N ALA A 488 0.15 28.01 24.71
CA ALA A 488 -0.50 26.72 24.93
C ALA A 488 -0.91 26.46 26.40
N ALA A 489 -0.70 27.41 27.31
CA ALA A 489 -0.88 27.24 28.76
C ALA A 489 -0.05 26.07 29.35
N LEU A 490 1.11 25.79 28.75
CA LEU A 490 2.07 24.79 29.21
C LEU A 490 3.24 25.44 29.97
N PRO A 491 3.94 24.69 30.84
CA PRO A 491 5.12 25.21 31.53
C PRO A 491 6.21 25.64 30.55
N THR A 492 6.72 26.87 30.69
CA THR A 492 7.79 27.41 29.83
C THR A 492 9.12 26.68 29.97
N SER A 493 9.30 25.92 31.06
CA SER A 493 10.44 25.04 31.26
C SER A 493 10.40 23.77 30.40
N GLY A 494 9.24 23.45 29.81
CA GLY A 494 8.98 22.17 29.15
C GLY A 494 8.94 20.97 30.11
N LYS A 495 8.90 21.24 31.42
CA LYS A 495 8.83 20.23 32.47
C LYS A 495 7.50 20.28 33.20
N THR A 496 7.01 19.13 33.64
CA THR A 496 5.81 19.02 34.45
C THR A 496 5.92 17.92 35.49
N GLY A 497 5.08 17.99 36.52
CA GLY A 497 4.96 16.92 37.50
C GLY A 497 4.28 15.70 36.88
N LEU A 498 4.93 14.55 36.97
CA LEU A 498 4.35 13.26 36.60
C LEU A 498 3.97 12.47 37.85
N TYR A 499 3.04 11.53 37.66
CA TYR A 499 2.62 10.58 38.68
C TYR A 499 2.98 9.16 38.25
N ASP A 500 3.40 8.34 39.21
CA ASP A 500 3.68 6.93 39.00
C ASP A 500 2.38 6.15 38.81
N GLY A 501 2.21 5.51 37.65
CA GLY A 501 1.04 4.69 37.35
C GLY A 501 0.82 3.55 38.37
N ARG A 502 1.90 3.00 38.93
CA ARG A 502 1.82 1.86 39.87
C ARG A 502 1.38 2.25 41.27
N THR A 503 1.82 3.41 41.73
CA THR A 503 1.64 3.83 43.13
C THR A 503 0.70 5.02 43.28
N GLY A 504 0.39 5.73 42.20
CA GLY A 504 -0.35 6.99 42.19
C GLY A 504 0.40 8.17 42.79
N LYS A 505 1.66 7.98 43.23
CA LYS A 505 2.45 9.05 43.87
C LYS A 505 3.09 9.94 42.84
N ARG A 506 3.14 11.25 43.12
CA ARG A 506 3.87 12.22 42.30
C ARG A 506 5.38 11.98 42.40
N PHE A 507 6.10 12.09 41.29
CA PHE A 507 7.56 12.10 41.31
C PHE A 507 8.11 13.36 41.98
N HIS A 508 9.26 13.21 42.66
CA HIS A 508 9.88 14.31 43.42
C HIS A 508 10.34 15.46 42.52
N GLN A 509 10.81 15.17 41.30
CA GLN A 509 11.29 16.15 40.34
C GLN A 509 10.34 16.26 39.16
N GLU A 510 10.25 17.45 38.58
CA GLU A 510 9.56 17.65 37.31
C GLU A 510 10.35 17.04 36.16
N VAL A 511 9.63 16.44 35.23
CA VAL A 511 10.20 15.68 34.12
C VAL A 511 9.92 16.43 32.83
N THR A 512 10.89 16.43 31.91
CA THR A 512 10.67 16.94 30.55
C THR A 512 9.72 16.02 29.82
N VAL A 513 8.59 16.58 29.38
CA VAL A 513 7.53 15.88 28.65
C VAL A 513 7.23 16.64 27.38
N GLY A 514 6.79 15.94 26.34
CA GLY A 514 6.29 16.58 25.13
C GLY A 514 6.13 15.63 23.97
N GLN A 515 5.94 16.17 22.76
CA GLN A 515 5.72 15.35 21.56
C GLN A 515 7.00 15.28 20.75
N ILE A 516 7.46 14.07 20.43
CA ILE A 516 8.62 13.85 19.56
C ILE A 516 8.23 12.97 18.38
N TYR A 517 8.87 13.18 17.22
CA TYR A 517 8.62 12.35 16.05
C TYR A 517 9.49 11.08 16.06
N ILE A 518 8.84 9.92 16.21
CA ILE A 518 9.51 8.61 16.29
C ILE A 518 9.23 7.77 15.05
N LEU A 519 10.27 7.06 14.62
CA LEU A 519 10.32 6.18 13.46
C LEU A 519 10.46 4.72 13.92
N LYS A 520 9.73 3.80 13.28
CA LYS A 520 10.03 2.36 13.34
C LYS A 520 11.02 2.01 12.25
N LEU A 521 12.15 1.38 12.60
CA LEU A 521 13.17 1.00 11.62
C LEU A 521 12.90 -0.40 11.05
N ALA A 522 13.45 -0.70 9.87
CA ALA A 522 13.39 -2.01 9.22
C ALA A 522 14.16 -3.13 9.96
N HIS A 523 14.73 -2.81 11.13
CA HIS A 523 15.47 -3.73 11.98
C HIS A 523 14.50 -4.41 12.96
N LEU A 524 13.73 -5.35 12.45
CA LEU A 524 12.70 -6.07 13.20
C LEU A 524 13.30 -7.28 13.91
N VAL A 525 12.81 -7.59 15.10
CA VAL A 525 13.33 -8.71 15.90
C VAL A 525 13.09 -10.07 15.22
N ASP A 526 11.93 -10.24 14.59
CA ASP A 526 11.53 -11.50 13.94
C ASP A 526 12.47 -11.89 12.78
N ASP A 527 13.04 -10.89 12.10
CA ASP A 527 14.02 -11.13 11.04
C ASP A 527 15.37 -11.58 11.60
N LYS A 528 15.73 -11.10 12.80
CA LYS A 528 17.02 -11.32 13.43
C LYS A 528 17.07 -12.54 14.32
N MET A 529 15.92 -13.00 14.81
CA MET A 529 15.83 -14.20 15.60
C MET A 529 16.15 -15.41 14.72
N HIS A 530 17.19 -16.16 15.11
CA HIS A 530 17.61 -17.38 14.45
C HIS A 530 18.16 -18.34 15.50
N ALA A 531 17.72 -19.59 15.44
CA ALA A 531 18.17 -20.64 16.31
C ALA A 531 18.33 -21.92 15.50
N ARG A 532 19.34 -22.72 15.85
CA ARG A 532 19.63 -23.98 15.18
C ARG A 532 19.99 -25.04 16.22
N SER A 533 19.33 -26.19 16.12
CA SER A 533 19.73 -27.42 16.80
C SER A 533 20.55 -28.29 15.86
N ILE A 534 19.91 -28.84 14.83
CA ILE A 534 20.50 -29.66 13.77
C ILE A 534 20.00 -29.12 12.43
N GLY A 535 20.85 -29.14 11.41
CA GLY A 535 20.49 -28.64 10.08
C GLY A 535 21.43 -29.18 9.01
N PRO A 536 21.33 -28.68 7.77
CA PRO A 536 22.16 -29.14 6.67
C PRO A 536 23.65 -28.83 6.90
N TYR A 537 24.48 -29.67 6.29
CA TYR A 537 25.94 -29.59 6.34
C TYR A 537 26.49 -29.38 4.92
N SER A 538 27.57 -28.63 4.84
CA SER A 538 28.38 -28.51 3.63
C SER A 538 28.96 -29.87 3.26
N LEU A 539 28.76 -30.29 2.01
CA LEU A 539 29.31 -31.55 1.51
C LEU A 539 30.84 -31.59 1.54
N VAL A 540 31.49 -30.44 1.36
CA VAL A 540 32.95 -30.34 1.29
C VAL A 540 33.56 -30.28 2.68
N THR A 541 33.10 -29.36 3.52
CA THR A 541 33.72 -29.10 4.82
C THR A 541 33.13 -29.92 5.95
N GLN A 542 31.97 -30.56 5.72
CA GLN A 542 31.18 -31.25 6.75
C GLN A 542 30.85 -30.35 7.95
N GLN A 543 30.91 -29.03 7.76
CA GLN A 543 30.48 -28.05 8.73
C GLN A 543 29.02 -27.68 8.48
N PRO A 544 28.31 -27.21 9.52
CA PRO A 544 27.07 -26.47 9.33
C PRO A 544 27.12 -25.50 8.16
N LEU A 545 26.05 -25.45 7.37
CA LEU A 545 25.87 -24.33 6.45
C LEU A 545 25.80 -23.02 7.23
N GLY A 546 26.10 -21.89 6.57
CA GLY A 546 26.06 -20.57 7.18
C GLY A 546 24.76 -19.83 6.86
N GLY A 547 24.19 -19.14 7.85
CA GLY A 547 23.09 -18.19 7.66
C GLY A 547 21.67 -18.76 7.75
N LYS A 548 20.73 -17.87 8.12
CA LYS A 548 19.31 -18.19 8.40
C LYS A 548 18.61 -18.88 7.23
N ALA A 549 18.82 -18.40 6.01
CA ALA A 549 18.15 -18.92 4.81
C ALA A 549 18.48 -20.39 4.51
N GLN A 550 19.62 -20.89 5.00
CA GLN A 550 20.04 -22.28 4.83
C GLN A 550 19.84 -23.11 6.11
N PHE A 551 19.14 -22.57 7.11
CA PHE A 551 19.09 -23.17 8.46
C PHE A 551 20.50 -23.48 9.00
N GLY A 552 21.40 -22.53 8.77
CA GLY A 552 22.82 -22.61 9.09
C GLY A 552 23.16 -22.25 10.53
N GLY A 553 24.37 -22.59 10.96
CA GLY A 553 24.92 -22.30 12.30
C GLY A 553 25.59 -20.94 12.40
#